data_AF-A0A6B0UV22-F1
#
_entry.id   AF-A0A6B0UV22-F1
#
_cell.length_a   1.000
_cell.length_b   1.000
_cell.length_c   1.000
_cell.angle_alpha   90.00
_cell.angle_beta   90.00
_cell.angle_gamma   90.00
#
_symmetry.space_group_name_H-M   'P 1'
#
loop_
_entity.id
_entity.type
_entity.pdbx_description
1 polymer ?
#
loop_
_entity_poly.entity_id
_entity_poly.type
_entity_poly.pdbx_seq_one_letter_code
_entity_poly.pdbx_strand_id
1 'polypeptide(L)'
;MRSCLSNPILSRYYRWTTVFFVGLSADSATAKQVEEEAAQHGDVVVLPFQDSFKNRTYKFVYGMKWTIENCPSVEYVVKLDDDMAVNVSMAINYLRTHSTSEKLECHCNVYKNALVIRDVKSKWYLPEKNVSQEDVPTVLCRRCRLV
;
A
#
# COMPACT_ATOMS: atom_id res chain seq x y z
N MET A 1 -6.00 12.53 -2.63
CA MET A 1 -6.47 11.23 -3.19
C MET A 1 -7.98 11.20 -3.45
N ARG A 2 -8.85 11.58 -2.51
CA ARG A 2 -10.32 11.47 -2.67
C ARG A 2 -10.92 12.29 -3.84
N SER A 3 -10.32 13.42 -4.20
CA SER A 3 -10.75 14.23 -5.34
C SER A 3 -10.49 13.58 -6.71
N CYS A 4 -9.54 12.65 -6.81
CA CYS A 4 -9.16 11.98 -8.06
C CYS A 4 -9.44 10.48 -8.04
N LEU A 5 -8.69 9.73 -7.22
CA LEU A 5 -8.74 8.26 -7.21
C LEU A 5 -10.02 7.74 -6.55
N SER A 6 -10.45 8.36 -5.45
CA SER A 6 -11.68 7.97 -4.75
C SER A 6 -12.89 8.79 -5.19
N ASN A 7 -12.85 9.33 -6.42
CA ASN A 7 -13.97 10.08 -6.97
C ASN A 7 -15.20 9.16 -7.12
N PRO A 8 -16.38 9.50 -6.55
CA PRO A 8 -17.57 8.63 -6.55
C PRO A 8 -18.09 8.25 -7.94
N ILE A 9 -17.91 9.11 -8.94
CA ILE A 9 -18.36 8.85 -10.31
C ILE A 9 -17.45 7.80 -10.96
N LEU A 10 -16.13 7.99 -10.86
CA LEU A 10 -15.16 7.05 -11.40
C LEU A 10 -15.20 5.71 -10.67
N SER A 11 -15.35 5.72 -9.34
CA SER A 11 -15.41 4.50 -8.55
C SER A 11 -16.62 3.65 -8.87
N ARG A 12 -17.78 4.28 -9.05
CA ARG A 12 -19.00 3.59 -9.47
C ARG A 12 -18.92 3.09 -10.91
N TYR A 13 -18.34 3.87 -11.81
CA TYR A 13 -18.19 3.49 -13.22
C TYR A 13 -17.27 2.28 -13.39
N TYR A 14 -16.12 2.25 -12.71
CA TYR A 14 -15.15 1.18 -12.80
C TYR A 14 -15.29 0.07 -11.74
N ARG A 15 -16.25 0.22 -10.81
CA ARG A 15 -16.55 -0.73 -9.73
C ARG A 15 -15.36 -1.06 -8.83
N TRP A 16 -14.63 -0.03 -8.40
CA TRP A 16 -13.61 -0.17 -7.37
C TRP A 16 -14.02 0.48 -6.06
N THR A 17 -13.26 0.27 -5.00
CA THR A 17 -13.40 0.98 -3.73
C THR A 17 -12.02 1.33 -3.21
N THR A 18 -11.89 2.50 -2.58
CA THR A 18 -10.65 2.92 -1.91
C THR A 18 -10.83 2.78 -0.41
N VAL A 19 -9.81 2.24 0.26
CA VAL A 19 -9.74 2.17 1.72
C VAL A 19 -8.39 2.76 2.15
N PHE A 20 -8.41 3.64 3.14
CA PHE A 20 -7.22 4.27 3.71
C PHE A 20 -6.81 3.53 4.99
N PHE A 21 -5.58 3.02 5.02
CA PHE A 21 -5.03 2.35 6.21
C PHE A 21 -4.11 3.29 6.99
N VAL A 22 -4.47 3.56 8.24
CA VAL A 22 -3.75 4.49 9.12
C VAL A 22 -3.37 3.75 10.41
N GLY A 23 -2.15 3.95 10.91
CA GLY A 23 -1.77 3.40 12.22
C GLY A 23 -2.14 4.35 13.36
N LEU A 24 -1.92 3.93 14.59
CA LEU A 24 -2.08 4.78 15.77
C LEU A 24 -1.04 5.91 15.77
N SER A 25 -1.47 7.14 16.03
CA SER A 25 -0.56 8.25 16.31
C SER A 25 -0.21 8.31 17.80
N ALA A 26 1.02 8.71 18.12
CA ALA A 26 1.40 9.02 19.51
C ALA A 26 0.92 10.41 19.95
N ASP A 27 0.63 11.29 18.99
CA ASP A 27 0.08 12.61 19.26
C ASP A 27 -1.44 12.53 19.38
N SER A 28 -1.98 12.94 20.52
CA SER A 28 -3.41 12.82 20.84
C SER A 28 -4.29 13.70 19.95
N ALA A 29 -3.79 14.87 19.54
CA ALA A 29 -4.52 15.76 18.63
C ALA A 29 -4.67 15.11 17.25
N THR A 30 -3.59 14.53 16.73
CA THR A 30 -3.59 13.78 15.46
C THR A 30 -4.46 12.53 15.55
N ALA A 31 -4.39 11.77 16.64
CA ALA A 31 -5.24 10.59 16.83
C ALA A 31 -6.73 10.96 16.78
N LYS A 32 -7.12 12.04 17.46
CA LYS A 32 -8.49 12.55 17.43
C LYS A 32 -8.93 12.98 16.03
N GLN A 33 -8.06 13.67 15.27
CA GLN A 33 -8.37 14.06 13.89
C GLN A 33 -8.61 12.85 12.98
N VAL A 34 -7.84 11.77 13.16
CA VAL A 34 -8.03 10.53 12.40
C VAL A 34 -9.35 9.86 12.76
N GLU A 35 -9.73 9.85 14.04
CA GLU A 35 -11.05 9.33 14.47
C GLU A 35 -12.21 10.14 13.88
N GLU A 36 -12.11 11.46 13.90
CA GLU A 36 -13.10 12.36 13.31
C GLU A 36 -13.20 12.16 11.79
N GLU A 37 -12.07 12.03 11.08
CA GLU A 37 -12.03 11.73 9.64
C GLU A 37 -12.68 10.37 9.34
N ALA A 38 -12.33 9.33 10.12
CA ALA A 38 -12.85 7.99 9.95
C ALA A 38 -14.38 7.95 10.14
N ALA A 39 -14.89 8.65 11.17
CA ALA A 39 -16.31 8.77 11.42
C ALA A 39 -17.04 9.56 10.32
N GLN A 40 -16.40 10.56 9.73
CA GLN A 40 -16.98 11.39 8.68
C GLN A 40 -17.06 10.68 7.32
N HIS A 41 -16.02 9.93 6.94
CA HIS A 41 -15.90 9.38 5.59
C HIS A 41 -16.19 7.88 5.49
N GLY A 42 -16.00 7.11 6.56
CA GLY A 42 -16.27 5.67 6.58
C GLY A 42 -15.34 4.82 5.68
N ASP A 43 -14.28 5.41 5.14
CA ASP A 43 -13.30 4.75 4.25
C ASP A 43 -11.91 4.60 4.89
N VAL A 44 -11.80 4.83 6.21
CA VAL A 44 -10.55 4.76 6.97
C VAL A 44 -10.56 3.56 7.92
N VAL A 45 -9.51 2.77 7.89
CA VAL A 45 -9.26 1.66 8.81
C VAL A 45 -8.05 1.98 9.67
N VAL A 46 -8.28 2.15 10.97
CA VAL A 46 -7.22 2.37 11.96
C VAL A 46 -6.66 1.02 12.42
N LEU A 47 -5.36 0.82 12.22
CA LEU A 47 -4.66 -0.42 12.50
C LEU A 47 -3.99 -0.40 13.88
N PRO A 48 -3.90 -1.55 14.59
CA PRO A 48 -3.48 -1.61 15.99
C PRO A 48 -1.95 -1.58 16.17
N PHE A 49 -1.27 -0.63 15.54
CA PHE A 49 0.17 -0.39 15.71
C PHE A 49 0.51 1.08 15.52
N GLN A 50 1.60 1.54 16.15
CA GLN A 50 2.04 2.92 16.00
C GLN A 50 2.54 3.21 14.58
N ASP A 51 1.96 4.22 13.93
CA ASP A 51 2.33 4.59 12.58
C ASP A 51 3.73 5.20 12.56
N SER A 52 4.63 4.58 11.78
CA SER A 52 6.00 5.05 11.64
C SER A 52 6.62 4.53 10.36
N PHE A 53 7.70 5.18 9.90
CA PHE A 53 8.45 4.75 8.72
C PHE A 53 8.86 3.27 8.81
N LYS A 54 9.26 2.82 10.00
CA LYS A 54 9.73 1.45 10.24
C LYS A 54 8.60 0.42 10.22
N ASN A 55 7.38 0.85 10.56
CA ASN A 55 6.20 -0.01 10.66
C ASN A 55 5.35 -0.05 9.37
N ARG A 56 5.83 0.50 8.24
CA ARG A 56 5.13 0.41 6.95
C ARG A 56 4.84 -1.03 6.52
N THR A 57 5.77 -1.94 6.79
CA THR A 57 5.56 -3.37 6.48
C THR A 57 4.37 -3.92 7.24
N TYR A 58 4.20 -3.55 8.53
CA TYR A 58 3.01 -3.92 9.29
C TYR A 58 1.75 -3.31 8.69
N LYS A 59 1.79 -2.03 8.27
CA LYS A 59 0.66 -1.40 7.57
C LYS A 59 0.21 -2.20 6.34
N PHE A 60 1.16 -2.64 5.52
CA PHE A 60 0.85 -3.47 4.35
C PHE A 60 0.25 -4.83 4.74
N VAL A 61 0.89 -5.55 5.66
CA VAL A 61 0.44 -6.90 6.08
C VAL A 61 -0.95 -6.85 6.72
N TYR A 62 -1.19 -5.91 7.64
CA TYR A 62 -2.48 -5.74 8.28
C TYR A 62 -3.55 -5.24 7.30
N GLY A 63 -3.20 -4.32 6.39
CA GLY A 63 -4.12 -3.87 5.34
C GLY A 63 -4.54 -5.01 4.42
N MET A 64 -3.59 -5.82 3.95
CA MET A 64 -3.88 -7.02 3.15
C MET A 64 -4.75 -8.02 3.90
N LYS A 65 -4.45 -8.29 5.19
CA LYS A 65 -5.26 -9.14 6.04
C LYS A 65 -6.71 -8.64 6.11
N TRP A 66 -6.89 -7.34 6.40
CA TRP A 66 -8.21 -6.72 6.47
C TRP A 66 -8.95 -6.85 5.13
N THR A 67 -8.28 -6.64 4.00
CA THR A 67 -8.87 -6.79 2.66
C THR A 67 -9.34 -8.21 2.40
N ILE A 68 -8.54 -9.23 2.75
CA ILE A 68 -8.93 -10.63 2.60
C ILE A 68 -10.17 -10.97 3.44
N GLU A 69 -10.22 -10.46 4.68
CA GLU A 69 -11.30 -10.73 5.63
C GLU A 69 -12.61 -9.99 5.28
N ASN A 70 -12.52 -8.76 4.76
CA ASN A 70 -13.68 -7.87 4.56
C ASN A 70 -14.09 -7.72 3.09
N CYS A 71 -13.26 -8.12 2.15
CA CYS A 71 -13.50 -7.98 0.71
C CYS A 71 -13.19 -9.29 -0.05
N PRO A 72 -13.81 -10.43 0.31
CA PRO A 72 -13.43 -11.75 -0.25
C PRO A 72 -13.71 -11.91 -1.75
N SER A 73 -14.55 -11.05 -2.34
CA SER A 73 -14.96 -11.13 -3.74
C SER A 73 -14.17 -10.19 -4.67
N VAL A 74 -13.11 -9.53 -4.18
CA VAL A 74 -12.31 -8.64 -5.04
C VAL A 74 -11.36 -9.45 -5.92
N GLU A 75 -11.35 -9.13 -7.22
CA GLU A 75 -10.45 -9.77 -8.18
C GLU A 75 -9.03 -9.19 -8.13
N TYR A 76 -8.92 -7.90 -7.84
CA TYR A 76 -7.64 -7.18 -7.83
C TYR A 76 -7.52 -6.33 -6.57
N VAL A 77 -6.32 -6.29 -6.02
CA VAL A 77 -5.94 -5.38 -4.94
C VAL A 77 -4.79 -4.52 -5.44
N VAL A 78 -4.99 -3.20 -5.42
CA VAL A 78 -3.95 -2.23 -5.78
C VAL A 78 -3.55 -1.47 -4.53
N LYS A 79 -2.29 -1.64 -4.11
CA LYS A 79 -1.68 -0.84 -3.05
C LYS A 79 -1.08 0.42 -3.65
N LEU A 80 -1.37 1.59 -3.08
CA LEU A 80 -0.74 2.87 -3.44
C LEU A 80 -0.30 3.60 -2.18
N ASP A 81 0.82 4.32 -2.26
CA ASP A 81 1.18 5.29 -1.23
C ASP A 81 0.51 6.64 -1.51
N ASP A 82 0.44 7.50 -0.50
CA ASP A 82 -0.22 8.79 -0.54
C ASP A 82 0.51 9.86 -1.38
N ASP A 83 1.79 9.62 -1.66
CA ASP A 83 2.65 10.43 -2.52
C ASP A 83 2.72 9.92 -3.98
N MET A 84 1.79 9.06 -4.38
CA MET A 84 1.76 8.44 -5.70
C MET A 84 0.60 8.92 -6.58
N ALA A 85 0.86 9.01 -7.88
CA ALA A 85 -0.15 9.23 -8.90
C ALA A 85 -0.23 8.00 -9.81
N VAL A 86 -1.46 7.67 -10.22
CA VAL A 86 -1.74 6.53 -11.10
C VAL A 86 -2.62 6.98 -12.26
N ASN A 87 -2.26 6.56 -13.47
CA ASN A 87 -3.16 6.63 -14.60
C ASN A 87 -4.20 5.49 -14.48
N VAL A 88 -5.39 5.86 -13.98
CA VAL A 88 -6.48 4.91 -13.70
C VAL A 88 -6.93 4.15 -14.94
N SER A 89 -7.01 4.83 -16.10
CA SER A 89 -7.42 4.21 -17.35
C SER A 89 -6.44 3.10 -17.77
N MET A 90 -5.15 3.40 -17.73
CA MET A 90 -4.11 2.41 -18.05
C MET A 90 -4.08 1.26 -17.06
N ALA A 91 -4.18 1.54 -15.76
CA ALA A 91 -4.20 0.51 -14.73
C ALA A 91 -5.38 -0.47 -14.91
N ILE A 92 -6.58 0.04 -15.19
CA ILE A 92 -7.76 -0.79 -15.41
C ILE A 92 -7.63 -1.62 -16.68
N ASN A 93 -7.14 -1.02 -17.77
CA ASN A 93 -6.90 -1.74 -19.01
C ASN A 93 -5.87 -2.87 -18.82
N TYR A 94 -4.80 -2.60 -18.06
CA TYR A 94 -3.80 -3.60 -17.71
C TYR A 94 -4.40 -4.77 -16.94
N LEU A 95 -5.14 -4.49 -15.85
CA LEU A 95 -5.77 -5.53 -15.03
C LEU A 95 -6.74 -6.39 -15.83
N ARG A 96 -7.54 -5.79 -16.72
CA ARG A 96 -8.51 -6.53 -17.57
C ARG A 96 -7.85 -7.41 -18.63
N THR A 97 -6.68 -7.03 -19.13
CA THR A 97 -5.99 -7.77 -20.21
C THR A 97 -5.05 -8.85 -19.68
N HIS A 98 -4.61 -8.75 -18.43
CA HIS A 98 -3.68 -9.68 -17.81
C HIS A 98 -4.35 -10.62 -16.78
N SER A 99 -5.67 -10.54 -16.64
CA SER A 99 -6.48 -11.41 -15.78
C SER A 99 -6.75 -12.77 -16.44
N THR A 100 -5.75 -13.65 -16.46
CA THR A 100 -5.90 -14.97 -17.13
C THR A 100 -5.30 -16.15 -16.36
N SER A 101 -4.79 -15.93 -15.15
CA SER A 101 -4.13 -16.98 -14.37
C SER A 101 -5.02 -17.42 -13.21
N GLU A 102 -5.27 -18.73 -13.07
CA GLU A 102 -5.89 -19.32 -11.87
C GLU A 102 -5.02 -19.19 -10.60
N LYS A 103 -3.82 -18.61 -10.73
CA LYS A 103 -2.85 -18.45 -9.65
C LYS A 103 -2.80 -17.01 -9.14
N LEU A 104 -2.47 -16.86 -7.86
CA LEU A 104 -2.15 -15.56 -7.27
C LEU A 104 -0.94 -14.94 -7.95
N GLU A 105 -1.11 -13.74 -8.50
CA GLU A 105 -0.06 -12.98 -9.18
C GLU A 105 0.13 -11.60 -8.56
N CYS A 106 1.38 -11.17 -8.48
CA CYS A 106 1.76 -9.85 -8.00
C CYS A 106 2.54 -9.12 -9.10
N HIS A 107 1.95 -8.05 -9.61
CA HIS A 107 2.52 -7.25 -10.70
C HIS A 107 3.16 -5.98 -10.14
N CYS A 108 4.45 -5.76 -10.41
CA CYS A 108 5.17 -4.58 -9.96
C CYS A 108 6.50 -4.36 -10.69
N ASN A 109 7.16 -3.23 -10.43
CA ASN A 109 8.57 -3.07 -10.75
C ASN A 109 9.43 -3.89 -9.79
N VAL A 110 10.09 -4.93 -10.33
CA VAL A 110 10.85 -5.92 -9.56
C VAL A 110 12.32 -5.51 -9.50
N TYR A 111 12.87 -5.43 -8.28
CA TYR A 111 14.29 -5.21 -8.05
C TYR A 111 14.94 -6.52 -7.65
N LYS A 112 15.89 -7.00 -8.47
CA LYS A 112 16.68 -8.20 -8.19
C LYS A 112 18.04 -7.81 -7.61
N ASN A 113 18.53 -8.59 -6.65
CA ASN A 113 19.86 -8.45 -6.03
C ASN A 113 20.14 -7.01 -5.56
N ALA A 114 19.16 -6.39 -4.90
CA ALA A 114 19.32 -5.02 -4.42
C ALA A 114 20.30 -5.03 -3.23
N LEU A 115 21.38 -4.28 -3.35
CA LEU A 115 22.39 -4.17 -2.28
C LEU A 115 21.80 -3.54 -1.03
N VAL A 116 22.19 -4.08 0.13
CA VAL A 116 21.83 -3.54 1.43
C VAL A 116 22.64 -2.27 1.67
N ILE A 117 21.94 -1.16 1.88
CA ILE A 117 22.59 0.13 2.10
C ILE A 117 23.06 0.21 3.55
N ARG A 118 24.39 0.28 3.74
CA ARG A 118 25.04 0.38 5.07
C ARG A 118 25.46 1.80 5.45
N ASP A 119 25.19 2.78 4.60
CA ASP A 119 25.42 4.19 4.94
C ASP A 119 24.36 4.69 5.91
N VAL A 120 24.77 5.01 7.15
CA VAL A 120 23.92 5.54 8.22
C VAL A 120 23.21 6.85 7.89
N LYS A 121 23.73 7.62 6.92
CA LYS A 121 23.11 8.87 6.46
C LYS A 121 21.98 8.61 5.46
N SER A 122 21.91 7.41 4.89
CA SER A 122 20.87 7.06 3.94
C SER A 122 19.55 6.81 4.64
N LYS A 123 18.46 7.33 4.06
CA LYS A 123 17.07 7.01 4.44
C LYS A 123 16.78 5.50 4.45
N TRP A 124 17.55 4.74 3.66
CA TRP A 124 17.38 3.29 3.47
C TRP A 124 18.44 2.46 4.20
N TYR A 125 19.14 3.06 5.17
CA TYR A 125 20.11 2.37 6.00
C TYR A 125 19.50 1.14 6.67
N LEU A 126 20.17 0.00 6.52
CA LEU A 126 19.84 -1.23 7.23
C LEU A 126 21.08 -1.70 8.00
N PRO A 127 21.02 -1.82 9.33
CA PRO A 127 22.15 -2.30 10.12
C PRO A 127 22.35 -3.81 9.93
N GLU A 128 23.59 -4.28 10.10
CA GLU A 128 23.97 -5.69 9.91
C GLU A 128 23.23 -6.65 10.83
N LYS A 129 22.94 -6.21 12.06
CA LYS A 129 22.12 -6.97 13.02
C LYS A 129 20.72 -7.32 12.51
N ASN A 130 20.18 -6.56 11.56
CA ASN A 130 18.83 -6.78 11.02
C ASN A 130 18.86 -7.68 9.78
N VAL A 131 19.90 -7.53 8.95
CA VAL A 131 20.11 -8.31 7.72
C VAL A 131 21.62 -8.49 7.62
N SER A 132 22.11 -9.73 7.73
CA SER A 132 23.54 -10.04 7.63
C SER A 132 24.01 -10.18 6.18
N GLN A 133 23.09 -10.42 5.25
CA GLN A 133 23.37 -10.52 3.82
C GLN A 133 23.77 -9.17 3.22
N GLU A 134 24.58 -9.19 2.16
CA GLU A 134 24.97 -7.99 1.41
C GLU A 134 23.91 -7.52 0.42
N ASP A 135 23.03 -8.43 0.02
CA ASP A 135 21.89 -8.18 -0.85
C ASP A 135 20.60 -8.67 -0.19
N VAL A 136 19.48 -8.05 -0.59
CA VAL A 136 18.16 -8.59 -0.27
C VAL A 136 17.70 -9.50 -1.42
N PRO A 137 17.01 -10.62 -1.10
CA PRO A 137 16.32 -11.42 -2.10
C PRO A 137 15.41 -10.55 -2.96
N THR A 138 14.99 -11.05 -4.13
CA THR A 138 14.05 -10.36 -5.03
C THR A 138 12.94 -9.68 -4.23
N VAL A 139 13.01 -8.34 -4.13
CA VAL A 139 12.03 -7.56 -3.38
C VAL A 139 10.94 -7.13 -4.34
N LEU A 140 9.71 -7.50 -4.00
CA LEU A 140 8.54 -6.95 -4.66
C LEU A 140 8.37 -5.48 -4.28
N CYS A 141 8.23 -4.65 -5.31
CA CYS A 141 7.64 -3.32 -5.31
C CYS A 141 8.05 -2.38 -4.16
N ARG A 142 9.12 -1.59 -4.35
CA ARG A 142 9.41 -0.45 -3.45
C ARG A 142 8.45 0.73 -3.64
N ARG A 143 7.89 0.90 -4.85
CA ARG A 143 6.83 1.84 -5.25
C ARG A 143 6.08 1.26 -6.45
N CYS A 144 4.76 1.44 -6.51
CA CYS A 144 3.96 1.15 -7.70
C CYS A 144 4.34 2.07 -8.86
N ARG A 145 5.38 1.71 -9.62
CA ARG A 145 5.57 2.28 -10.95
C ARG A 145 4.81 1.38 -11.92
N LEU A 146 3.64 1.83 -12.39
CA LEU A 146 2.99 1.23 -13.55
C LEU A 146 3.96 1.37 -14.72
N VAL A 147 4.23 0.26 -15.40
CA VAL A 147 4.90 0.26 -16.71
C VAL A 147 3.84 0.61 -17.76
#